data_AF-R7U2M1-F1
#
_entry.id   AF-R7U2M1-F1
#
_cell.length_a   1.000
_cell.length_b   1.000
_cell.length_c   1.000
_cell.angle_alpha   90.00
_cell.angle_beta   90.00
_cell.angle_gamma   90.00
#
_symmetry.space_group_name_H-M   'P 1'
#
loop_
_entity.id
_entity.type
_entity.pdbx_description
1 polymer ?
#
loop_
_entity_poly.entity_id
_entity_poly.type
_entity_poly.pdbx_seq_one_letter_code
_entity_poly.pdbx_strand_id
1 'polypeptide(L)'
;MGANDVLYRLRQQYWVIGGKKTVKSCLSSCRRCREQNARPLVQEIAPLPIERLESCHPFQFVGIDYFGLFLCKVRRIRVKRYGCIFVC
;
A
#
# COMPACT_ATOMS: atom_id res chain seq x y z
N MET A 1 -4.47 -2.38 19.83
CA MET A 1 -4.24 -2.89 21.20
C MET A 1 -2.82 -2.55 21.59
N GLY A 2 -2.67 -1.68 22.59
CA GLY A 2 -1.37 -1.16 23.00
C GLY A 2 -0.73 -1.94 24.13
N ALA A 3 0.51 -1.59 24.48
CA ALA A 3 1.24 -2.22 25.59
C ALA A 3 0.52 -2.07 26.95
N ASN A 4 -0.21 -0.98 27.15
CA ASN A 4 -0.95 -0.75 28.40
C ASN A 4 -2.19 -1.65 28.49
N ASP A 5 -2.91 -1.88 27.38
CA ASP A 5 -4.08 -2.76 27.35
C ASP A 5 -3.71 -4.20 27.71
N VAL A 6 -2.62 -4.69 27.11
CA VAL A 6 -2.10 -6.04 27.35
C VAL A 6 -1.63 -6.17 28.80
N LEU A 7 -0.91 -5.18 29.32
CA LEU A 7 -0.44 -5.18 30.70
C LEU A 7 -1.60 -5.15 31.71
N TYR A 8 -2.65 -4.39 31.43
CA TYR A 8 -3.85 -4.32 32.27
C TYR A 8 -4.54 -5.68 32.38
N ARG A 9 -4.74 -6.37 31.25
CA ARG A 9 -5.35 -7.71 31.23
C ARG A 9 -4.50 -8.75 31.95
N LEU A 10 -3.19 -8.72 31.76
CA LEU A 10 -2.28 -9.64 32.45
C LEU A 10 -2.36 -9.45 33.98
N ARG A 11 -2.46 -8.20 34.46
CA ARG A 11 -2.55 -7.90 35.89
C ARG A 11 -3.83 -8.36 36.56
N GLN A 12 -4.89 -8.65 35.81
CA GLN A 12 -6.12 -9.22 36.37
C GLN A 12 -5.94 -10.67 36.82
N GLN A 13 -4.90 -11.36 36.34
CA GLN A 13 -4.69 -12.78 36.56
C GLN A 13 -3.30 -13.10 37.11
N TYR A 14 -2.29 -12.25 36.83
CA TYR A 14 -0.89 -12.53 37.12
C TYR A 14 -0.12 -11.28 37.55
N TRP A 15 0.85 -11.47 38.46
CA TRP A 15 1.83 -10.44 38.79
C TRP A 15 3.18 -10.72 38.10
N VAL A 16 3.34 -10.19 36.88
CA VAL A 16 4.57 -10.36 36.09
C VAL A 16 5.62 -9.33 36.48
N ILE A 17 6.74 -9.79 37.07
CA ILE A 17 7.89 -8.95 37.38
C ILE A 17 8.44 -8.35 36.07
N GLY A 18 8.58 -7.02 36.03
CA GLY A 18 9.03 -6.33 34.82
C GLY A 18 8.02 -6.36 33.65
N GLY A 19 6.75 -6.72 33.89
CA GLY A 19 5.76 -7.00 32.84
C GLY A 19 5.64 -5.93 31.75
N LYS A 20 5.79 -4.64 32.07
CA LYS A 20 5.76 -3.57 31.06
C LYS A 20 6.87 -3.72 30.00
N LYS A 21 8.07 -4.11 30.41
CA LYS A 21 9.22 -4.36 29.51
C LYS A 21 8.97 -5.60 28.65
N THR A 22 8.51 -6.68 29.28
CA THR A 22 8.19 -7.95 28.59
C THR A 22 7.09 -7.77 27.55
N VAL A 23 6.00 -7.09 27.90
CA VAL A 23 4.88 -6.79 26.99
C VAL A 23 5.35 -5.94 25.81
N LYS A 24 6.15 -4.88 26.05
CA LYS A 24 6.71 -4.09 24.95
C LYS A 24 7.58 -4.93 24.02
N SER A 25 8.45 -5.78 24.58
CA SER A 25 9.33 -6.67 23.81
C SER A 25 8.54 -7.64 22.93
N CYS A 26 7.47 -8.24 23.49
CA CYS A 26 6.60 -9.16 22.77
C CYS A 26 5.81 -8.45 21.64
N LEU A 27 5.28 -7.26 21.91
CA LEU A 27 4.57 -6.47 20.91
C LEU A 27 5.51 -6.00 19.79
N SER A 28 6.77 -5.68 20.10
CA SER A 28 7.77 -5.31 19.08
C SER A 28 8.24 -6.48 18.23
N SER A 29 8.32 -7.70 18.77
CA SER A 29 8.72 -8.87 17.98
C SER A 29 7.57 -9.41 17.12
N CYS A 30 6.32 -9.29 17.60
CA CYS A 30 5.14 -9.74 16.88
C CYS A 30 4.91 -8.95 15.58
N ARG A 31 4.99 -9.63 14.43
CA ARG A 31 4.78 -9.03 13.10
C ARG A 31 3.40 -8.39 12.96
N ARG A 32 2.34 -9.12 13.34
CA ARG A 32 0.96 -8.64 13.23
C ARG A 32 0.73 -7.39 14.08
N CYS A 33 1.30 -7.33 15.29
CA CYS A 33 1.22 -6.14 16.13
C CYS A 33 2.01 -4.97 15.56
N ARG A 34 3.16 -5.21 14.94
CA ARG A 34 3.92 -4.17 14.23
C ARG A 34 3.14 -3.59 13.06
N GLU A 35 2.53 -4.43 12.23
CA GLU A 35 1.72 -4.00 11.08
C GLU A 35 0.48 -3.21 11.54
N GLN A 36 -0.25 -3.71 12.54
CA GLN A 36 -1.46 -3.05 13.04
C GLN A 36 -1.20 -1.73 13.77
N ASN A 37 -0.03 -1.60 14.43
CA ASN A 37 0.34 -0.38 15.16
C ASN A 37 1.35 0.48 14.37
N ALA A 38 1.62 0.16 13.10
CA ALA A 38 2.49 0.95 12.26
C ALA A 38 1.89 2.35 12.10
N ARG A 39 2.74 3.37 12.14
CA ARG A 39 2.29 4.73 11.81
C ARG A 39 1.99 4.79 10.31
N PRO A 40 0.88 5.41 9.89
CA PRO A 40 0.66 5.69 8.49
C PRO A 40 1.85 6.48 7.93
N LEU A 41 2.35 6.06 6.78
CA LEU A 41 3.30 6.87 6.03
C LEU A 41 2.55 8.09 5.48
N VAL A 42 3.20 9.25 5.53
CA VAL A 42 2.70 10.42 4.82
C VAL A 42 3.09 10.24 3.35
N GLN A 43 2.12 10.39 2.45
CA GLN A 43 2.41 10.40 1.03
C GLN A 43 3.12 11.72 0.69
N GLU A 44 4.41 11.64 0.36
CA GLU A 44 5.13 12.75 -0.25
C GLU A 44 4.82 12.77 -1.76
N ILE A 45 4.22 13.86 -2.22
CA ILE A 45 3.85 14.05 -3.63
C ILE A 45 4.87 15.00 -4.25
N ALA A 46 5.50 14.59 -5.35
CA ALA A 46 6.35 15.46 -6.15
C ALA A 46 5.53 16.60 -6.79
N PRO A 47 6.15 17.74 -7.17
CA PRO A 47 5.46 18.80 -7.91
C PRO A 47 4.68 18.23 -9.09
N LEU A 48 3.43 18.69 -9.26
CA LEU A 48 2.61 18.26 -10.38
C LEU A 48 3.22 18.75 -11.70
N PRO A 49 3.18 17.96 -12.77
CA PRO A 49 3.63 18.42 -14.07
C PRO A 49 2.70 19.52 -14.58
N ILE A 50 3.25 20.45 -15.37
CA ILE A 50 2.56 21.66 -15.85
C ILE A 50 1.30 21.31 -16.66
N GLU A 51 1.34 20.20 -17.39
CA GLU A 51 0.19 19.64 -18.11
C GLU A 51 -1.04 19.32 -17.24
N ARG A 52 -0.91 19.24 -15.90
CA ARG A 52 -2.06 19.11 -14.98
C ARG A 52 -2.51 20.43 -14.33
N LEU A 53 -1.79 21.51 -14.57
CA LEU A 53 -2.01 22.81 -13.94
C LEU A 53 -2.66 23.81 -14.89
N GLU A 54 -2.44 23.66 -16.20
CA GLU A 54 -2.90 24.60 -17.22
C GLU A 54 -3.95 23.99 -18.14
N SER A 55 -4.86 24.84 -18.66
CA SER A 55 -5.74 24.44 -19.75
C SER A 55 -4.91 24.23 -21.02
N CYS A 56 -5.05 23.06 -21.63
CA CYS A 56 -4.35 22.68 -22.85
C CYS A 56 -5.32 22.40 -23.99
N HIS A 57 -4.83 22.41 -25.22
CA HIS A 57 -5.62 22.02 -26.38
C HIS A 57 -5.92 20.51 -26.32
N PRO A 58 -7.04 20.05 -26.88
CA PRO A 58 -7.28 18.62 -27.05
C PRO A 58 -6.08 17.94 -27.73
N PHE A 59 -5.64 16.83 -27.16
CA PHE A 59 -4.51 15.99 -27.56
C PHE A 59 -3.11 16.64 -27.43
N GLN A 60 -2.98 17.76 -26.73
CA GLN A 60 -1.68 18.39 -26.47
C GLN A 60 -0.81 17.56 -25.52
N PHE A 61 -1.42 16.95 -24.50
CA PHE A 61 -0.77 16.01 -23.59
C PHE A 61 -1.59 14.73 -23.54
N VAL A 62 -0.97 13.60 -23.87
CA VAL A 62 -1.65 12.30 -23.94
C VAL A 62 -0.96 11.32 -23.00
N GLY A 63 -1.69 10.86 -21.99
CA GLY A 63 -1.31 9.73 -21.18
C GLY A 63 -1.50 8.43 -21.96
N ILE A 64 -0.49 7.56 -21.93
CA ILE A 64 -0.54 6.24 -22.56
C ILE A 64 -0.36 5.19 -21.47
N ASP A 65 -1.33 4.29 -21.33
CA ASP A 65 -1.22 3.14 -20.43
C ASP A 65 -1.34 1.83 -21.22
N TYR A 66 -0.39 0.92 -21.02
CA TYR A 66 -0.39 -0.39 -21.65
C TYR A 66 -0.86 -1.43 -20.65
N PHE A 67 -1.80 -2.28 -21.09
CA PHE A 67 -2.36 -3.29 -20.22
C PHE A 67 -2.48 -4.66 -20.89
N GLY A 68 -2.41 -5.67 -20.03
CA GLY A 68 -2.64 -7.06 -20.35
C GLY A 68 -1.48 -7.76 -21.05
N LEU A 69 -1.63 -9.08 -21.14
CA LEU A 69 -0.97 -9.95 -22.10
C LEU A 69 -2.05 -10.89 -22.60
N PHE A 70 -2.76 -10.46 -23.64
CA PHE A 70 -3.90 -11.20 -24.14
C PHE A 70 -3.42 -12.21 -25.20
N LEU A 71 -3.82 -13.47 -25.06
CA LEU A 71 -3.64 -14.46 -26.11
C LEU A 71 -4.84 -14.39 -27.06
N CYS A 72 -4.72 -13.57 -28.09
CA CYS A 72 -5.76 -13.41 -29.10
C CYS A 72 -5.61 -14.50 -30.17
N LYS A 73 -6.74 -15.10 -30.57
CA LYS A 73 -6.77 -16.03 -31.70
C LYS A 73 -6.64 -15.24 -33.00
N VAL A 74 -5.62 -15.57 -33.79
CA VAL A 74 -5.43 -15.06 -35.15
C VAL A 74 -5.37 -16.27 -36.07
N ARG A 75 -6.42 -16.48 -36.86
CA ARG A 75 -6.61 -17.71 -37.66
C ARG A 75 -6.50 -18.97 -36.78
N ARG A 76 -5.49 -19.81 -37.02
CA ARG A 76 -5.25 -21.08 -36.29
C ARG A 76 -4.21 -20.96 -35.18
N ILE A 77 -3.60 -19.79 -34.98
CA ILE A 77 -2.57 -19.56 -33.95
C ILE A 77 -3.07 -18.58 -32.88
N ARG A 78 -2.51 -18.69 -31.66
CA ARG A 78 -2.71 -17.71 -30.59
C ARG A 78 -1.50 -16.80 -30.52
N VAL A 79 -1.72 -15.49 -30.54
CA VAL A 79 -0.67 -14.47 -30.55
C VAL A 79 -0.84 -13.56 -29.35
N LYS A 80 0.28 -13.18 -28.73
CA LYS A 80 0.31 -12.21 -27.63
C LYS A 80 -0.03 -10.82 -28.18
N ARG A 81 -0.97 -10.14 -27.53
CA ARG A 81 -1.33 -8.74 -27.80
C ARG A 81 -1.42 -7.97 -26.50
N TYR A 82 -1.10 -6.68 -26.60
CA TYR A 82 -1.25 -5.70 -25.53
C TYR A 82 -2.37 -4.74 -25.90
N GLY A 83 -3.13 -4.28 -24.91
CA GLY A 83 -4.03 -3.15 -25.04
C GLY A 83 -3.29 -1.85 -24.74
N CYS A 84 -3.72 -0.76 -25.36
CA CYS A 84 -3.19 0.58 -25.12
C CYS A 84 -4.37 1.53 -24.91
N ILE A 85 -4.38 2.23 -23.79
CA ILE A 85 -5.36 3.29 -23.48
C ILE A 85 -4.67 4.61 -23.71
N PHE A 86 -5.32 5.48 -24.49
CA PHE A 86 -4.92 6.87 -24.67
C PHE A 86 -5.90 7.73 -23.87
N VAL A 87 -5.37 8.58 -22.99
CA VAL A 87 -6.13 9.55 -22.21
C VAL A 87 -5.60 10.93 -22.54
N CYS A 88 -6.50 11.85 -22.86
CA CYS A 88 -6.21 13.27 -23.06
C CYS A 88 -7.00 14.07 -22.03
#